data_AF-A0A2S2DUV7-F1
#
_entry.id   AF-A0A2S2DUV7-F1
#
_cell.length_a   1.000
_cell.length_b   1.000
_cell.length_c   1.000
_cell.angle_alpha   90.00
_cell.angle_beta   90.00
_cell.angle_gamma   90.00
#
_symmetry.space_group_name_H-M   'P 1'
#
loop_
_entity.id
_entity.type
_entity.pdbx_description
1 polymer ?
#
loop_
_entity_poly.entity_id
_entity_poly.type
_entity_poly.pdbx_seq_one_letter_code
_entity_poly.pdbx_strand_id
1 'polypeptide(L)'
;MHSILLNLWLSSVPLWVGLSLAFLLGLAYYWFQNRNYSFSLLSRFQAVLRGLFLVGIVLCFIPWKIAIEESNVLPSKVLLIIDDSQSMNQATYAVFIQDVSKKIQDIASNRGELKIVGLNSPENSIQAIAPVGQNSSWGKVQELIRKESKNFQLSQVFFVTDGQLSDLETPIHRGASVYIVPFGKIVSQQKMGISIPTKTVYSVPGERIHVPVSVWTNFNQGEKSPNIEVLLDGKLYQTLKASGGSWKDFQLVDLELSKSIVGKHAVQIQIENDPSLPQGFTWVIQDFHAKVEAFATSPNSNLGVINRVAQEAKINVHWNFVPSISTLPSADNYLFYGILPKELPKDKSAWYLNIPTEQKKDWPTFEEFGNVGLHFPSLWKKHSDIRTSLWSSNVALWREQMAEVKSAGSYEILDSTLHEMLKISFLRQADDLFSIELSKPQIRLGEDLFFEVRQLNPELKDKQKIDVQFKIVSTNSTVQFKRTLSQAHQIVNFQPSKKGKYQYQAKLVYQGKELEFNGAFTVLDDNPEKIMGRNNANFQVLSHREGVKILESSEIKNLSLNNIEDTKRVSNKEINLWEWPYFGLLMLVLVGLEWIIRKRLNQI
;
A
#
# COMPACT_ATOMS: atom_id res chain seq x y z
N MET A 1 -25.45 -11.53 26.97
CA MET A 1 -26.29 -10.89 25.94
C MET A 1 -25.55 -9.67 25.43
N HIS A 2 -25.14 -9.66 24.16
CA HIS A 2 -24.31 -8.60 23.57
C HIS A 2 -25.04 -7.24 23.55
N SER A 3 -24.29 -6.17 23.82
CA SER A 3 -24.72 -4.76 23.68
C SER A 3 -25.28 -4.42 22.29
N ILE A 4 -24.89 -5.16 21.25
CA ILE A 4 -25.44 -5.07 19.89
C ILE A 4 -26.91 -5.53 19.85
N LEU A 5 -27.25 -6.62 20.54
CA LEU A 5 -28.63 -7.10 20.61
C LEU A 5 -29.51 -6.13 21.41
N LEU A 6 -28.96 -5.50 22.46
CA LEU A 6 -29.68 -4.50 23.25
C LEU A 6 -29.97 -3.22 22.43
N ASN A 7 -29.01 -2.77 21.61
CA ASN A 7 -29.20 -1.61 20.73
C ASN A 7 -30.16 -1.90 19.56
N LEU A 8 -30.12 -3.10 18.98
CA LEU A 8 -31.12 -3.54 17.98
C LEU A 8 -32.52 -3.63 18.60
N TRP A 9 -32.61 -4.07 19.86
CA TRP A 9 -33.89 -4.17 20.58
C TRP A 9 -34.44 -2.78 20.97
N LEU A 10 -33.60 -1.89 21.52
CA LEU A 10 -34.00 -0.53 21.93
C LEU A 10 -34.34 0.39 20.75
N SER A 11 -33.60 0.30 19.64
CA SER A 11 -33.91 1.07 18.42
C SER A 11 -35.16 0.57 17.68
N SER A 12 -35.61 -0.66 17.94
CA SER A 12 -36.82 -1.23 17.34
C SER A 12 -38.08 -1.09 18.21
N VAL A 13 -37.99 -0.65 19.47
CA VAL A 13 -39.18 -0.47 20.35
C VAL A 13 -40.24 0.46 19.74
N PRO A 14 -39.92 1.65 19.22
CA PRO A 14 -40.94 2.54 18.62
C PRO A 14 -41.62 1.89 17.41
N LEU A 15 -40.87 1.10 16.65
CA LEU A 15 -41.38 0.37 15.50
C LEU A 15 -42.35 -0.73 15.94
N TRP A 16 -42.00 -1.54 16.95
CA TRP A 16 -42.90 -2.59 17.45
C TRP A 16 -44.17 -2.02 18.07
N VAL A 17 -44.06 -0.87 18.75
CA VAL A 17 -45.23 -0.12 19.26
C VAL A 17 -46.10 0.37 18.10
N GLY A 18 -45.50 0.94 17.05
CA GLY A 18 -46.22 1.39 15.86
C GLY A 18 -46.93 0.26 15.12
N LEU A 19 -46.27 -0.89 14.92
CA LEU A 19 -46.88 -2.07 14.30
C LEU A 19 -47.99 -2.65 15.18
N SER A 20 -47.82 -2.68 16.50
CA SER A 20 -48.85 -3.14 17.43
C SER A 20 -50.08 -2.23 17.41
N LEU A 21 -49.88 -0.91 17.34
CA LEU A 21 -50.96 0.06 17.21
C LEU A 21 -51.72 -0.13 15.89
N ALA A 22 -51.00 -0.30 14.77
CA ALA A 22 -51.59 -0.57 13.46
C ALA A 22 -52.44 -1.85 13.47
N PHE A 23 -51.93 -2.92 14.08
CA PHE A 23 -52.67 -4.17 14.26
C PHE A 23 -53.96 -3.98 15.07
N LEU A 24 -53.87 -3.29 16.22
CA LEU A 24 -55.01 -3.02 17.09
C LEU A 24 -56.05 -2.09 16.43
N LEU A 25 -55.62 -1.12 15.63
CA LEU A 25 -56.53 -0.29 14.82
C LEU A 25 -57.29 -1.12 13.79
N GLY A 26 -56.63 -2.06 13.11
CA GLY A 26 -57.27 -3.00 12.19
C GLY A 26 -58.31 -3.89 12.89
N LEU A 27 -57.97 -4.40 14.08
CA LEU A 27 -58.90 -5.16 14.93
C LEU A 27 -60.09 -4.33 15.40
N ALA A 28 -59.84 -3.13 15.92
CA ALA A 28 -60.88 -2.23 16.41
C ALA A 28 -61.83 -1.82 15.28
N TYR A 29 -61.30 -1.47 14.11
CA TYR A 29 -62.09 -1.15 12.93
C TYR A 29 -63.02 -2.31 12.54
N TYR A 30 -62.51 -3.55 12.51
CA TYR A 30 -63.35 -4.73 12.25
C TYR A 30 -64.42 -4.93 13.33
N TRP A 31 -64.05 -4.78 14.61
CA TRP A 31 -64.97 -4.97 15.72
C TRP A 31 -66.12 -3.94 15.72
N PHE A 32 -65.83 -2.68 15.44
CA PHE A 32 -66.85 -1.64 15.32
C PHE A 32 -67.76 -1.86 14.12
N GLN A 33 -67.22 -2.34 12.99
CA GLN A 33 -68.02 -2.64 11.79
C GLN A 33 -69.00 -3.80 12.02
N ASN A 34 -68.62 -4.80 12.82
CA ASN A 34 -69.39 -6.04 13.01
C ASN A 34 -70.06 -6.15 14.39
N ARG A 35 -70.35 -5.03 15.05
CA ARG A 35 -70.87 -4.97 16.42
C ARG A 35 -72.18 -5.75 16.66
N ASN A 36 -72.97 -5.98 15.61
CA ASN A 36 -74.29 -6.63 15.69
C ASN A 36 -74.30 -8.11 15.27
N TYR A 37 -73.16 -8.71 14.92
CA TYR A 37 -73.08 -10.12 14.50
C TYR A 37 -72.65 -11.04 15.65
N SER A 38 -73.21 -12.25 15.70
CA SER A 38 -72.80 -13.31 16.64
C SER A 38 -71.34 -13.69 16.40
N PHE A 39 -70.53 -13.64 17.46
CA PHE A 39 -69.08 -13.88 17.42
C PHE A 39 -68.75 -15.36 17.11
N SER A 40 -68.76 -15.72 15.82
CA SER A 40 -68.25 -17.02 15.36
C SER A 40 -66.71 -17.03 15.33
N LEU A 41 -66.10 -18.21 15.45
CA LEU A 41 -64.63 -18.35 15.38
C LEU A 41 -64.05 -17.77 14.07
N LEU A 42 -64.78 -17.89 12.95
CA LEU A 42 -64.39 -17.31 11.66
C LEU A 42 -64.32 -15.79 11.70
N SER A 43 -65.22 -15.12 12.43
CA SER A 43 -65.19 -13.65 12.57
C SER A 43 -63.94 -13.16 13.29
N ARG A 44 -63.48 -13.88 14.34
CA ARG A 44 -62.24 -13.57 15.05
C ARG A 44 -61.02 -13.76 14.14
N PHE A 45 -61.02 -14.82 13.33
CA PHE A 45 -59.93 -15.08 12.39
C PHE A 45 -59.85 -14.00 11.29
N GLN A 46 -60.99 -13.55 10.78
CA GLN A 46 -61.05 -12.43 9.82
C GLN A 46 -60.50 -11.12 10.42
N ALA A 47 -60.82 -10.84 11.69
CA ALA A 47 -60.31 -9.66 12.40
C ALA A 47 -58.78 -9.67 12.47
N VAL A 48 -58.19 -10.82 12.82
CA VAL A 48 -56.72 -11.00 12.88
C VAL A 48 -56.09 -10.82 11.50
N LEU A 49 -56.68 -11.38 10.44
CA LEU A 49 -56.18 -11.21 9.06
C LEU A 49 -56.17 -9.74 8.63
N ARG A 50 -57.20 -8.96 8.99
CA ARG A 50 -57.23 -7.51 8.72
C ARG A 50 -56.17 -6.74 9.50
N GLY A 51 -55.96 -7.10 10.76
CA GLY A 51 -54.86 -6.54 11.56
C GLY A 51 -53.51 -6.80 10.89
N LEU A 52 -53.24 -8.05 10.48
CA LEU A 52 -52.00 -8.42 9.80
C LEU A 52 -51.84 -7.71 8.45
N PHE A 53 -52.92 -7.56 7.70
CA PHE A 53 -52.90 -6.83 6.43
C PHE A 53 -52.55 -5.35 6.63
N LEU A 54 -53.11 -4.68 7.64
CA LEU A 54 -52.80 -3.28 7.93
C LEU A 54 -51.35 -3.10 8.38
N VAL A 55 -50.84 -4.02 9.20
CA VAL A 55 -49.40 -4.09 9.54
C VAL A 55 -48.55 -4.23 8.29
N GLY A 56 -48.94 -5.11 7.36
CA GLY A 56 -48.25 -5.28 6.08
C GLY A 56 -48.22 -4.00 5.24
N ILE A 57 -49.32 -3.23 5.18
CA ILE A 57 -49.35 -1.93 4.51
C ILE A 57 -48.38 -0.95 5.15
N VAL A 58 -48.37 -0.85 6.48
CA VAL A 58 -47.44 0.05 7.20
C VAL A 58 -45.99 -0.34 6.92
N LEU A 59 -45.69 -1.64 6.87
CA LEU A 59 -44.36 -2.15 6.50
C LEU A 59 -43.95 -1.80 5.06
N CYS A 60 -44.88 -1.53 4.13
CA CYS A 60 -44.54 -1.02 2.80
C CYS A 60 -44.01 0.41 2.82
N PHE A 61 -44.36 1.22 3.83
CA PHE A 61 -43.94 2.62 3.92
C PHE A 61 -42.72 2.84 4.82
N ILE A 62 -42.36 1.83 5.61
CA ILE A 62 -41.15 1.87 6.43
C ILE A 62 -40.01 1.31 5.58
N PRO A 63 -38.90 2.06 5.38
CA PRO A 63 -37.71 1.61 4.63
C PRO A 63 -36.95 0.53 5.40
N TRP A 64 -37.61 -0.61 5.62
CA TRP A 64 -37.01 -1.76 6.25
C TRP A 64 -36.14 -2.47 5.24
N LYS A 65 -34.83 -2.36 5.44
CA LYS A 65 -33.84 -3.02 4.61
C LYS A 65 -33.61 -4.44 5.10
N ILE A 66 -33.79 -5.41 4.23
CA ILE A 66 -33.40 -6.80 4.46
C ILE A 66 -32.10 -7.07 3.70
N ALA A 67 -31.15 -7.75 4.35
CA ALA A 67 -29.95 -8.21 3.69
C ALA A 67 -30.27 -9.48 2.91
N ILE A 68 -30.18 -9.41 1.59
CA ILE A 68 -30.26 -10.58 0.72
C ILE A 68 -28.86 -10.92 0.25
N GLU A 69 -28.52 -12.20 0.35
CA GLU A 69 -27.32 -12.77 -0.24
C GLU A 69 -27.50 -12.81 -1.76
N GLU A 70 -26.93 -11.83 -2.45
CA GLU A 70 -26.83 -11.86 -3.91
C GLU A 70 -25.50 -12.56 -4.25
N SER A 71 -25.59 -13.77 -4.80
CA SER A 71 -24.42 -14.47 -5.31
C SER A 71 -24.06 -13.86 -6.67
N ASN A 72 -23.23 -12.82 -6.64
CA ASN A 72 -22.65 -12.29 -7.86
C ASN A 72 -21.51 -13.21 -8.29
N VAL A 73 -21.76 -14.00 -9.34
CA VAL A 73 -20.71 -14.75 -10.03
C VAL A 73 -19.94 -13.72 -10.85
N LEU A 74 -18.80 -13.27 -10.32
CA LEU A 74 -17.89 -12.42 -11.08
C LEU A 74 -17.27 -13.26 -12.21
N PRO A 75 -17.24 -12.76 -13.46
CA PRO A 75 -16.61 -13.50 -14.54
C PRO A 75 -15.11 -13.66 -14.25
N SER A 76 -14.62 -14.89 -14.42
CA SER A 76 -13.20 -15.21 -14.32
C SER A 76 -12.44 -14.61 -15.50
N LYS A 77 -11.38 -13.86 -15.21
CA LYS A 77 -10.50 -13.27 -16.24
C LYS A 77 -9.05 -13.61 -15.99
N VAL A 78 -8.31 -13.73 -17.09
CA VAL A 78 -6.85 -13.81 -17.09
C VAL A 78 -6.32 -12.41 -17.40
N LEU A 79 -5.40 -11.90 -16.58
CA LEU A 79 -4.82 -10.57 -16.77
C LEU A 79 -3.40 -10.71 -17.32
N LEU A 80 -3.12 -10.08 -18.45
CA LEU A 80 -1.78 -9.92 -19.01
C LEU A 80 -1.34 -8.47 -18.84
N ILE A 81 -0.37 -8.25 -17.97
CA ILE A 81 0.28 -6.96 -17.75
C ILE A 81 1.55 -6.94 -18.60
N ILE A 82 1.67 -5.94 -19.46
CA ILE A 82 2.85 -5.74 -20.31
C ILE A 82 3.64 -4.55 -19.76
N ASP A 83 4.91 -4.79 -19.45
CA ASP A 83 5.84 -3.72 -19.16
C ASP A 83 6.11 -2.92 -20.44
N ASP A 84 5.76 -1.65 -20.41
CA ASP A 84 5.87 -0.67 -21.50
C ASP A 84 6.90 0.41 -21.17
N SER A 85 7.85 0.11 -20.27
CA SER A 85 8.95 1.03 -19.97
C SER A 85 9.97 1.13 -21.10
N GLN A 86 10.76 2.20 -21.09
CA GLN A 86 11.83 2.41 -22.08
C GLN A 86 12.87 1.29 -22.09
N SER A 87 13.06 0.55 -20.98
CA SER A 87 14.01 -0.57 -20.94
C SER A 87 13.56 -1.76 -21.81
N MET A 88 12.27 -1.85 -22.10
CA MET A 88 11.68 -2.84 -23.00
C MET A 88 11.86 -2.49 -24.49
N ASN A 89 12.39 -1.30 -24.82
CA ASN A 89 12.55 -0.82 -26.20
C ASN A 89 13.67 -1.54 -26.95
N GLN A 90 13.44 -2.80 -27.31
CA GLN A 90 14.33 -3.62 -28.13
C GLN A 90 13.64 -3.99 -29.45
N ALA A 91 14.42 -4.24 -30.49
CA ALA A 91 13.90 -4.63 -31.81
C ALA A 91 12.99 -5.89 -31.76
N THR A 92 13.18 -6.76 -30.77
CA THR A 92 12.41 -7.99 -30.56
C THR A 92 11.13 -7.80 -29.74
N TYR A 93 10.88 -6.62 -29.18
CA TYR A 93 9.76 -6.36 -28.27
C TYR A 93 8.41 -6.73 -28.89
N ALA A 94 8.07 -6.14 -30.03
CA ALA A 94 6.76 -6.33 -30.66
C ALA A 94 6.50 -7.80 -31.01
N VAL A 95 7.51 -8.49 -31.55
CA VAL A 95 7.42 -9.91 -31.91
C VAL A 95 7.23 -10.78 -30.67
N PHE A 96 7.98 -10.50 -29.60
CA PHE A 96 7.90 -11.26 -28.35
C PHE A 96 6.56 -11.09 -27.64
N ILE A 97 6.09 -9.84 -27.49
CA ILE A 97 4.79 -9.56 -26.84
C ILE A 97 3.65 -10.20 -27.63
N GLN A 98 3.69 -10.16 -28.97
CA GLN A 98 2.69 -10.83 -29.81
C GLN A 98 2.71 -12.36 -29.61
N ASP A 99 3.88 -12.98 -29.58
CA ASP A 99 4.03 -14.43 -29.35
C ASP A 99 3.51 -14.84 -27.95
N VAL A 100 3.92 -14.12 -26.91
CA VAL A 100 3.47 -14.38 -25.52
C VAL A 100 1.96 -14.17 -25.39
N SER A 101 1.43 -13.06 -25.90
CA SER A 101 0.01 -12.79 -25.83
C SER A 101 -0.81 -13.84 -26.56
N LYS A 102 -0.36 -14.32 -27.74
CA LYS A 102 -1.03 -15.38 -28.48
C LYS A 102 -1.06 -16.68 -27.66
N LYS A 103 0.08 -17.09 -27.09
CA LYS A 103 0.17 -18.30 -26.25
C LYS A 103 -0.74 -18.22 -25.02
N ILE A 104 -0.80 -17.06 -24.37
CA ILE A 104 -1.69 -16.85 -23.21
C ILE A 104 -3.15 -16.82 -23.66
N GLN A 105 -3.46 -16.21 -24.80
CA GLN A 105 -4.81 -16.21 -25.36
C GLN A 105 -5.28 -17.63 -25.68
N ASP A 106 -4.43 -18.48 -26.24
CA ASP A 106 -4.75 -19.89 -26.53
C ASP A 106 -5.14 -20.66 -25.25
N ILE A 107 -4.47 -20.36 -24.12
CA ILE A 107 -4.77 -20.99 -22.82
C ILE A 107 -6.03 -20.37 -22.19
N ALA A 108 -6.17 -19.05 -22.27
CA ALA A 108 -7.31 -18.32 -21.70
C ALA A 108 -8.63 -18.63 -22.42
N SER A 109 -8.59 -18.87 -23.75
CA SER A 109 -9.77 -19.17 -24.58
C SER A 109 -10.61 -20.34 -24.06
N ASN A 110 -10.01 -21.25 -23.30
CA ASN A 110 -10.70 -22.39 -22.71
C ASN A 110 -11.38 -22.08 -21.37
N ARG A 111 -11.16 -20.90 -20.75
CA ARG A 111 -11.51 -20.64 -19.34
C ARG A 111 -11.96 -19.22 -18.98
N GLY A 112 -11.72 -18.21 -19.82
CA GLY A 112 -12.11 -16.84 -19.52
C GLY A 112 -11.61 -15.82 -20.55
N GLU A 113 -11.99 -14.56 -20.34
CA GLU A 113 -11.56 -13.46 -21.20
C GLU A 113 -10.14 -13.01 -20.82
N LEU A 114 -9.25 -12.91 -21.81
CA LEU A 114 -7.92 -12.32 -21.64
C LEU A 114 -8.05 -10.80 -21.65
N LYS A 115 -7.70 -10.15 -20.54
CA LYS A 115 -7.54 -8.70 -20.48
C LYS A 115 -6.07 -8.34 -20.56
N ILE A 116 -5.72 -7.46 -21.49
CA ILE A 116 -4.36 -6.98 -21.69
C ILE A 116 -4.28 -5.54 -21.19
N VAL A 117 -3.26 -5.19 -20.43
CA VAL A 117 -3.07 -3.85 -19.86
C VAL A 117 -1.58 -3.47 -19.90
N GLY A 118 -1.27 -2.25 -20.34
CA GLY A 118 0.08 -1.67 -20.22
C GLY A 118 0.38 -1.21 -18.79
N LEU A 119 1.65 -1.32 -18.36
CA LEU A 119 2.02 -0.94 -16.99
C LEU A 119 1.94 0.57 -16.75
N ASN A 120 2.33 1.40 -17.73
CA ASN A 120 2.31 2.86 -17.66
C ASN A 120 1.22 3.49 -18.54
N SER A 121 0.72 2.76 -19.53
CA SER A 121 -0.35 3.18 -20.42
C SER A 121 -1.70 2.57 -20.02
N PRO A 122 -2.81 3.34 -20.02
CA PRO A 122 -4.16 2.82 -19.78
C PRO A 122 -4.72 2.02 -20.97
N GLU A 123 -3.87 1.65 -21.93
CA GLU A 123 -4.27 1.03 -23.18
C GLU A 123 -4.46 -0.48 -23.00
N ASN A 124 -5.49 -0.99 -23.69
CA ASN A 124 -5.92 -2.38 -23.56
C ASN A 124 -5.60 -3.25 -24.80
N SER A 125 -4.84 -2.72 -25.77
CA SER A 125 -4.46 -3.42 -27.00
C SER A 125 -2.96 -3.50 -27.17
N ILE A 126 -2.48 -4.67 -27.61
CA ILE A 126 -1.05 -4.96 -27.79
C ILE A 126 -0.39 -3.97 -28.75
N GLN A 127 -1.10 -3.59 -29.82
CA GLN A 127 -0.57 -2.70 -30.86
C GLN A 127 -0.35 -1.27 -30.36
N ALA A 128 -1.07 -0.87 -29.32
CA ALA A 128 -1.00 0.48 -28.77
C ALA A 128 0.08 0.56 -27.67
N ILE A 129 0.30 -0.53 -26.91
CA ILE A 129 1.29 -0.61 -25.82
C ILE A 129 2.74 -0.59 -26.38
N ALA A 130 3.27 0.62 -26.55
CA ALA A 130 4.63 0.89 -26.98
C ALA A 130 5.57 1.13 -25.78
N PRO A 131 6.87 0.75 -25.87
CA PRO A 131 7.83 0.86 -24.77
C PRO A 131 8.34 2.29 -24.57
N VAL A 132 7.43 3.20 -24.18
CA VAL A 132 7.68 4.66 -24.05
C VAL A 132 7.62 5.12 -22.58
N GLY A 133 7.09 4.28 -21.68
CA GLY A 133 6.95 4.57 -20.26
C GLY A 133 8.28 4.83 -19.56
N GLN A 134 8.29 5.73 -18.57
CA GLN A 134 9.55 6.14 -17.94
C GLN A 134 10.19 5.05 -17.07
N ASN A 135 9.42 4.38 -16.21
CA ASN A 135 9.95 3.40 -15.25
C ASN A 135 8.91 2.31 -14.91
N SER A 136 9.39 1.08 -14.78
CA SER A 136 8.63 -0.07 -14.25
C SER A 136 8.70 -0.11 -12.73
N SER A 137 7.59 -0.43 -12.06
CA SER A 137 7.54 -0.57 -10.59
C SER A 137 6.69 -1.77 -10.22
N TRP A 138 7.19 -2.59 -9.29
CA TRP A 138 6.42 -3.71 -8.76
C TRP A 138 5.17 -3.24 -8.00
N GLY A 139 5.25 -2.11 -7.31
CA GLY A 139 4.10 -1.50 -6.63
C GLY A 139 2.96 -1.15 -7.60
N LYS A 140 3.28 -0.64 -8.80
CA LYS A 140 2.28 -0.37 -9.86
C LYS A 140 1.60 -1.64 -10.35
N VAL A 141 2.35 -2.73 -10.52
CA VAL A 141 1.80 -4.05 -10.90
C VAL A 141 0.77 -4.50 -9.87
N GLN A 142 1.11 -4.41 -8.58
CA GLN A 142 0.19 -4.77 -7.49
C GLN A 142 -1.05 -3.87 -7.45
N GLU A 143 -0.89 -2.57 -7.70
CA GLU A 143 -2.02 -1.64 -7.77
C GLU A 143 -2.97 -1.98 -8.92
N LEU A 144 -2.44 -2.33 -10.10
CA LEU A 144 -3.23 -2.78 -11.25
C LEU A 144 -4.00 -4.05 -10.92
N ILE A 145 -3.35 -5.07 -10.34
CA ILE A 145 -4.00 -6.31 -9.90
C ILE A 145 -5.14 -6.00 -8.92
N ARG A 146 -4.91 -5.12 -7.95
CA ARG A 146 -5.93 -4.69 -6.98
C ARG A 146 -7.08 -3.93 -7.63
N LYS A 147 -6.79 -3.07 -8.61
CA LYS A 147 -7.81 -2.30 -9.34
C LYS A 147 -8.71 -3.23 -10.16
N GLU A 148 -8.11 -4.20 -10.84
CA GLU A 148 -8.82 -5.15 -11.70
C GLU A 148 -9.60 -6.20 -10.91
N SER A 149 -9.06 -6.68 -9.79
CA SER A 149 -9.75 -7.63 -8.90
C SER A 149 -11.00 -7.08 -8.20
N LYS A 150 -11.24 -5.76 -8.25
CA LYS A 150 -12.52 -5.18 -7.80
C LYS A 150 -13.67 -5.54 -8.73
N ASN A 151 -13.40 -5.63 -10.02
CA ASN A 151 -14.42 -5.78 -11.06
C ASN A 151 -14.52 -7.22 -11.57
N PHE A 152 -13.45 -8.00 -11.42
CA PHE A 152 -13.34 -9.36 -11.97
C PHE A 152 -12.72 -10.31 -10.95
N GLN A 153 -13.05 -11.60 -11.06
CA GLN A 153 -12.28 -12.62 -10.38
C GLN A 153 -11.04 -12.90 -11.23
N LEU A 154 -9.88 -12.43 -10.78
CA LEU A 154 -8.61 -12.73 -11.43
C LEU A 154 -8.25 -14.18 -11.12
N SER A 155 -8.20 -15.04 -12.13
CA SER A 155 -7.75 -16.43 -11.96
C SER A 155 -6.24 -16.51 -11.95
N GLN A 156 -5.60 -15.82 -12.90
CA GLN A 156 -4.15 -15.74 -13.06
C GLN A 156 -3.74 -14.39 -13.61
N VAL A 157 -2.53 -13.97 -13.23
CA VAL A 157 -1.91 -12.76 -13.74
C VAL A 157 -0.59 -13.14 -14.42
N PHE A 158 -0.40 -12.70 -15.65
CA PHE A 158 0.87 -12.80 -16.36
C PHE A 158 1.50 -11.42 -16.42
N PHE A 159 2.78 -11.30 -16.09
CA PHE A 159 3.50 -10.04 -16.14
C PHE A 159 4.74 -10.20 -17.01
N VAL A 160 4.77 -9.49 -18.14
CA VAL A 160 5.88 -9.53 -19.09
C VAL A 160 6.81 -8.35 -18.82
N THR A 161 8.08 -8.61 -18.51
CA THR A 161 9.06 -7.55 -18.18
C THR A 161 10.48 -8.03 -18.44
N ASP A 162 11.43 -7.12 -18.58
CA ASP A 162 12.88 -7.36 -18.62
C ASP A 162 13.50 -7.43 -17.20
N GLY A 163 12.68 -7.26 -16.16
CA GLY A 163 13.07 -7.37 -14.76
C GLY A 163 13.64 -6.07 -14.18
N GLN A 164 13.63 -4.97 -14.93
CA GLN A 164 14.09 -3.66 -14.45
C GLN A 164 13.02 -2.93 -13.64
N LEU A 165 12.59 -3.56 -12.55
CA LEU A 165 11.55 -3.01 -11.68
C LEU A 165 12.15 -2.19 -10.53
N SER A 166 11.51 -1.06 -10.25
CA SER A 166 11.65 -0.33 -8.99
C SER A 166 10.73 -0.93 -7.90
N ASP A 167 11.07 -0.64 -6.63
CA ASP A 167 10.25 -0.94 -5.45
C ASP A 167 9.87 -2.42 -5.29
N LEU A 168 10.86 -3.30 -5.50
CA LEU A 168 10.69 -4.74 -5.32
C LEU A 168 10.13 -5.07 -3.95
N GLU A 169 10.50 -4.35 -2.89
CA GLU A 169 10.10 -4.58 -1.48
C GLU A 169 8.59 -4.52 -1.21
N THR A 170 7.76 -4.05 -2.14
CA THR A 170 6.31 -3.91 -1.90
C THR A 170 5.66 -5.28 -1.63
N PRO A 171 4.92 -5.47 -0.51
CA PRO A 171 4.29 -6.75 -0.18
C PRO A 171 3.25 -7.16 -1.22
N ILE A 172 3.08 -8.47 -1.38
CA ILE A 172 2.23 -9.07 -2.42
C ILE A 172 0.77 -8.96 -2.01
N HIS A 173 -0.08 -8.59 -2.96
CA HIS A 173 -1.53 -8.71 -2.81
C HIS A 173 -1.91 -10.20 -2.67
N ARG A 174 -2.46 -10.60 -1.51
CA ARG A 174 -3.06 -11.93 -1.34
C ARG A 174 -4.15 -12.14 -2.40
N GLY A 175 -3.95 -13.05 -3.35
CA GLY A 175 -4.83 -13.17 -4.52
C GLY A 175 -4.34 -14.16 -5.57
N ALA A 176 -4.59 -13.85 -6.84
CA ALA A 176 -4.21 -14.68 -7.98
C ALA A 176 -2.69 -14.87 -8.08
N SER A 177 -2.27 -16.06 -8.50
CA SER A 177 -0.86 -16.32 -8.79
C SER A 177 -0.36 -15.43 -9.92
N VAL A 178 0.82 -14.83 -9.74
CA VAL A 178 1.48 -13.97 -10.73
C VAL A 178 2.61 -14.75 -11.42
N TYR A 179 2.49 -14.93 -12.72
CA TYR A 179 3.49 -15.55 -13.58
C TYR A 179 4.32 -14.47 -14.27
N ILE A 180 5.60 -14.38 -13.95
CA ILE A 180 6.53 -13.45 -14.58
C ILE A 180 7.12 -14.11 -15.82
N VAL A 181 6.92 -13.48 -16.98
CA VAL A 181 7.46 -13.93 -18.26
C VAL A 181 8.62 -13.01 -18.62
N PRO A 182 9.87 -13.49 -18.49
CA PRO A 182 11.04 -12.63 -18.64
C PRO A 182 11.33 -12.33 -20.12
N PHE A 183 11.60 -11.06 -20.42
CA PHE A 183 12.01 -10.53 -21.72
C PHE A 183 13.52 -10.24 -21.74
N GLY A 184 14.18 -10.49 -22.88
CA GLY A 184 15.61 -10.20 -23.08
C GLY A 184 16.48 -11.43 -23.36
N LYS A 185 17.81 -11.26 -23.40
CA LYS A 185 18.78 -12.37 -23.64
C LYS A 185 19.15 -13.04 -22.33
N ILE A 186 19.44 -14.35 -22.33
CA ILE A 186 20.03 -15.02 -21.16
C ILE A 186 21.50 -14.61 -21.08
N VAL A 187 21.90 -13.89 -20.03
CA VAL A 187 23.31 -13.52 -19.80
C VAL A 187 23.93 -14.64 -18.98
N SER A 188 24.68 -15.54 -19.63
CA SER A 188 25.12 -16.81 -19.04
C SER A 188 26.35 -16.68 -18.11
N GLN A 189 26.82 -15.48 -17.81
CA GLN A 189 28.09 -15.28 -17.06
C GLN A 189 27.91 -14.89 -15.60
N GLN A 190 26.77 -14.30 -15.21
CA GLN A 190 26.56 -13.87 -13.82
C GLN A 190 26.00 -15.03 -12.99
N LYS A 191 26.88 -15.70 -12.23
CA LYS A 191 26.54 -16.82 -11.34
C LYS A 191 26.05 -16.38 -9.96
N MET A 192 26.19 -15.11 -9.61
CA MET A 192 25.80 -14.57 -8.32
C MET A 192 25.45 -13.09 -8.44
N GLY A 193 24.51 -12.65 -7.62
CA GLY A 193 24.29 -11.23 -7.41
C GLY A 193 23.72 -10.94 -6.04
N ILE A 194 23.77 -9.66 -5.71
CA ILE A 194 23.33 -9.12 -4.43
C ILE A 194 22.31 -8.03 -4.74
N SER A 195 21.29 -7.89 -3.91
CA SER A 195 20.35 -6.77 -3.91
C SER A 195 20.17 -6.28 -2.48
N ILE A 196 20.29 -4.97 -2.29
CA ILE A 196 20.17 -4.30 -1.00
C ILE A 196 19.23 -3.10 -1.10
N PRO A 197 18.66 -2.63 0.03
CA PRO A 197 17.90 -1.40 0.05
C PRO A 197 18.78 -0.24 -0.41
N THR A 198 18.31 0.54 -1.38
CA THR A 198 19.05 1.70 -1.92
C THR A 198 18.79 2.99 -1.13
N LYS A 199 17.83 2.94 -0.20
CA LYS A 199 17.39 4.09 0.59
C LYS A 199 18.36 4.39 1.73
N THR A 200 18.41 5.66 2.12
CA THR A 200 19.18 6.08 3.29
C THR A 200 18.52 5.53 4.55
N VAL A 201 19.30 4.85 5.39
CA VAL A 201 18.85 4.30 6.67
C VAL A 201 19.23 5.28 7.78
N TYR A 202 18.32 5.52 8.73
CA TYR A 202 18.57 6.39 9.87
C TYR A 202 18.63 5.57 11.16
N SER A 203 19.55 5.89 12.07
CA SER A 203 19.58 5.27 13.39
C SER A 203 20.11 6.23 14.45
N VAL A 204 19.99 5.82 15.72
CA VAL A 204 20.62 6.52 16.84
C VAL A 204 21.89 5.80 17.30
N PRO A 205 22.77 6.48 18.06
CA PRO A 205 24.00 5.88 18.59
C PRO A 205 23.75 4.55 19.31
N GLY A 206 24.43 3.50 18.84
CA GLY A 206 24.39 2.16 19.44
C GLY A 206 23.13 1.35 19.13
N GLU A 207 22.21 1.88 18.32
CA GLU A 207 21.10 1.11 17.78
C GLU A 207 21.63 -0.02 16.89
N ARG A 208 20.99 -1.18 16.95
CA ARG A 208 21.19 -2.27 16.00
C ARG A 208 20.15 -2.11 14.90
N ILE A 209 20.60 -1.92 13.68
CA ILE A 209 19.73 -1.90 12.51
C ILE A 209 19.90 -3.20 11.73
N HIS A 210 18.79 -3.70 11.20
CA HIS A 210 18.70 -4.95 10.47
C HIS A 210 18.41 -4.63 9.01
N VAL A 211 19.39 -4.91 8.13
CA VAL A 211 19.30 -4.57 6.71
C VAL A 211 19.18 -5.88 5.91
N PRO A 212 18.04 -6.14 5.25
CA PRO A 212 17.87 -7.35 4.47
C PRO A 212 18.75 -7.31 3.22
N VAL A 213 19.69 -8.25 3.11
CA VAL A 213 20.54 -8.45 1.94
C VAL A 213 20.03 -9.66 1.18
N SER A 214 19.51 -9.44 -0.02
CA SER A 214 19.07 -10.51 -0.91
C SER A 214 20.25 -11.02 -1.71
N VAL A 215 20.57 -12.30 -1.54
CA VAL A 215 21.65 -12.98 -2.27
C VAL A 215 21.02 -14.03 -3.16
N TRP A 216 21.39 -14.06 -4.43
CA TRP A 216 21.00 -15.13 -5.34
C TRP A 216 22.22 -15.71 -6.01
N THR A 217 22.14 -17.00 -6.32
CA THR A 217 23.19 -17.70 -7.04
C THR A 217 22.62 -18.68 -8.06
N ASN A 218 23.41 -18.97 -9.07
CA ASN A 218 23.17 -20.01 -10.06
C ASN A 218 24.41 -20.90 -10.16
N PHE A 219 25.03 -21.16 -9.01
CA PHE A 219 26.18 -22.06 -8.91
C PHE A 219 25.70 -23.51 -9.07
N ASN A 220 26.48 -24.31 -9.79
CA ASN A 220 26.22 -25.74 -9.84
C ASN A 220 26.49 -26.37 -8.47
N GLN A 221 25.79 -27.46 -8.13
CA GLN A 221 26.00 -28.19 -6.88
C GLN A 221 27.50 -28.54 -6.72
N GLY A 222 28.12 -28.05 -5.63
CA GLY A 222 29.52 -28.29 -5.29
C GLY A 222 30.50 -27.14 -5.61
N GLU A 223 30.08 -26.09 -6.33
CA GLU A 223 30.92 -24.89 -6.51
C GLU A 223 30.98 -24.08 -5.20
N LYS A 224 32.20 -23.74 -4.75
CA LYS A 224 32.38 -22.86 -3.57
C LYS A 224 31.86 -21.48 -3.89
N SER A 225 30.89 -21.02 -3.11
CA SER A 225 30.37 -19.68 -3.27
C SER A 225 31.33 -18.64 -2.65
N PRO A 226 31.55 -17.49 -3.30
CA PRO A 226 32.36 -16.41 -2.73
C PRO A 226 31.65 -15.80 -1.51
N ASN A 227 32.43 -15.26 -0.57
CA ASN A 227 31.88 -14.52 0.54
C ASN A 227 31.37 -13.15 0.07
N ILE A 228 30.54 -12.52 0.90
CA ILE A 228 30.09 -11.14 0.68
C ILE A 228 30.76 -10.26 1.72
N GLU A 229 31.47 -9.23 1.26
CA GLU A 229 32.15 -8.27 2.11
C GLU A 229 31.29 -7.03 2.31
N VAL A 230 31.06 -6.68 3.57
CA VAL A 230 30.39 -5.45 3.99
C VAL A 230 31.47 -4.48 4.46
N LEU A 231 31.65 -3.39 3.74
CA LEU A 231 32.56 -2.31 4.08
C LEU A 231 31.76 -1.14 4.67
N LEU A 232 32.21 -0.63 5.80
CA LEU A 232 31.70 0.58 6.43
C LEU A 232 32.76 1.67 6.34
N ASP A 233 32.42 2.79 5.70
CA ASP A 233 33.34 3.90 5.45
C ASP A 233 34.64 3.46 4.76
N GLY A 234 34.52 2.47 3.84
CA GLY A 234 35.64 1.89 3.09
C GLY A 234 36.50 0.89 3.88
N LYS A 235 36.15 0.56 5.13
CA LYS A 235 36.84 -0.46 5.93
C LYS A 235 35.97 -1.71 6.05
N LEU A 236 36.56 -2.89 5.94
CA LEU A 236 35.86 -4.16 6.13
C LEU A 236 35.22 -4.18 7.54
N TYR A 237 33.89 -4.25 7.58
CA TYR A 237 33.10 -4.30 8.80
C TYR A 237 32.71 -5.74 9.14
N GLN A 238 32.18 -6.48 8.16
CA GLN A 238 31.74 -7.86 8.34
C GLN A 238 31.85 -8.64 7.02
N THR A 239 32.05 -9.94 7.12
CA THR A 239 31.96 -10.88 5.99
C THR A 239 30.75 -11.79 6.19
N LEU A 240 29.79 -11.75 5.27
CA LEU A 240 28.64 -12.64 5.25
C LEU A 240 29.03 -13.94 4.53
N LYS A 241 28.78 -15.06 5.20
CA LYS A 241 29.06 -16.41 4.70
C LYS A 241 27.76 -17.18 4.48
N ALA A 242 27.74 -18.02 3.46
CA ALA A 242 26.61 -18.89 3.21
C ALA A 242 26.44 -19.91 4.35
N SER A 243 25.20 -20.10 4.81
CA SER A 243 24.89 -21.11 5.83
C SER A 243 25.09 -22.51 5.22
N GLY A 244 26.09 -23.26 5.70
CA GLY A 244 26.47 -24.56 5.15
C GLY A 244 27.52 -24.53 4.03
N GLY A 245 28.14 -23.37 3.75
CA GLY A 245 29.29 -23.27 2.83
C GLY A 245 28.95 -23.08 1.35
N SER A 246 27.65 -23.08 0.98
CA SER A 246 27.16 -22.74 -0.36
C SER A 246 25.90 -21.90 -0.26
N TRP A 247 25.79 -20.84 -1.04
CA TRP A 247 24.53 -20.08 -1.13
C TRP A 247 23.46 -20.95 -1.80
N LYS A 248 22.22 -20.84 -1.33
CA LYS A 248 21.07 -21.41 -2.06
C LYS A 248 20.78 -20.55 -3.30
N ASP A 249 19.91 -21.04 -4.19
CA ASP A 249 19.46 -20.30 -5.38
C ASP A 249 19.03 -18.87 -5.02
N PHE A 250 18.40 -18.71 -3.86
CA PHE A 250 18.17 -17.44 -3.19
C PHE A 250 18.26 -17.60 -1.68
N GLN A 251 18.81 -16.58 -1.02
CA GLN A 251 18.86 -16.49 0.42
C GLN A 251 18.72 -15.02 0.84
N LEU A 252 17.81 -14.76 1.78
CA LEU A 252 17.76 -13.51 2.50
C LEU A 252 18.74 -13.61 3.68
N VAL A 253 19.69 -12.68 3.74
CA VAL A 253 20.65 -12.57 4.82
C VAL A 253 20.36 -11.28 5.56
N ASP A 254 20.17 -11.36 6.87
CA ASP A 254 20.01 -10.17 7.68
C ASP A 254 21.40 -9.61 8.03
N LEU A 255 21.65 -8.36 7.64
CA LEU A 255 22.86 -7.62 7.97
C LEU A 255 22.60 -6.73 9.19
N GLU A 256 23.11 -7.15 10.34
CA GLU A 256 23.07 -6.37 11.56
C GLU A 256 24.20 -5.32 11.57
N LEU A 257 23.85 -4.03 11.58
CA LEU A 257 24.80 -2.93 11.75
C LEU A 257 24.58 -2.25 13.10
N SER A 258 25.66 -1.94 13.81
CA SER A 258 25.59 -1.13 15.04
C SER A 258 26.83 -0.26 15.19
N LYS A 259 26.61 1.03 15.48
CA LYS A 259 27.67 2.01 15.64
C LYS A 259 27.17 3.17 16.50
N SER A 260 28.05 3.68 17.35
CA SER A 260 27.76 4.75 18.31
C SER A 260 28.17 6.14 17.83
N ILE A 261 28.94 6.22 16.74
CA ILE A 261 29.48 7.48 16.24
C ILE A 261 28.39 8.17 15.42
N VAL A 262 28.04 9.39 15.80
CA VAL A 262 27.12 10.26 15.06
C VAL A 262 27.77 10.70 13.75
N GLY A 263 27.02 10.64 12.65
CA GLY A 263 27.48 11.07 11.33
C GLY A 263 26.82 10.32 10.20
N LYS A 264 27.23 10.67 8.97
CA LYS A 264 26.88 9.91 7.76
C LYS A 264 27.95 8.85 7.52
N HIS A 265 27.52 7.63 7.30
CA HIS A 265 28.35 6.47 7.05
C HIS A 265 28.00 5.85 5.71
N ALA A 266 29.01 5.50 4.92
CA ALA A 266 28.83 4.80 3.65
C ALA A 266 28.91 3.29 3.89
N VAL A 267 27.82 2.57 3.64
CA VAL A 267 27.80 1.10 3.66
C VAL A 267 27.95 0.61 2.23
N GLN A 268 28.97 -0.21 1.97
CA GLN A 268 29.22 -0.84 0.67
C GLN A 268 29.23 -2.35 0.86
N ILE A 269 28.59 -3.07 -0.06
CA ILE A 269 28.45 -4.51 -0.05
C ILE A 269 28.96 -5.00 -1.41
N GLN A 270 29.96 -5.87 -1.39
CA GLN A 270 30.61 -6.40 -2.58
C GLN A 270 30.84 -7.91 -2.48
N ILE A 271 30.96 -8.56 -3.64
CA ILE A 271 31.32 -9.98 -3.71
C ILE A 271 32.83 -10.09 -3.56
N GLU A 272 33.30 -11.02 -2.73
CA GLU A 272 34.71 -11.33 -2.56
C GLU A 272 35.35 -11.64 -3.93
N ASN A 273 36.44 -10.93 -4.25
CA ASN A 273 37.15 -10.99 -5.54
C ASN A 273 36.43 -10.43 -6.77
N ASP A 274 35.25 -9.80 -6.63
CA ASP A 274 34.60 -9.04 -7.70
C ASP A 274 34.21 -7.61 -7.23
N PRO A 275 35.19 -6.69 -7.16
CA PRO A 275 34.95 -5.32 -6.73
C PRO A 275 34.33 -4.44 -7.84
N SER A 276 33.91 -5.02 -8.96
CA SER A 276 33.43 -4.26 -10.12
C SER A 276 32.02 -3.70 -9.94
N LEU A 277 31.21 -4.30 -9.05
CA LEU A 277 29.81 -3.92 -8.82
C LEU A 277 29.46 -3.78 -7.31
N PRO A 278 30.14 -2.93 -6.53
CA PRO A 278 29.77 -2.69 -5.15
C PRO A 278 28.41 -1.98 -5.11
N GLN A 279 27.44 -2.56 -4.39
CA GLN A 279 26.19 -1.88 -4.07
C GLN A 279 26.32 -1.23 -2.70
N GLY A 280 25.69 -0.08 -2.48
CA GLY A 280 25.77 0.57 -1.18
C GLY A 280 24.63 1.52 -0.89
N PHE A 281 24.49 1.87 0.37
CA PHE A 281 23.53 2.86 0.86
C PHE A 281 24.20 3.79 1.89
N THR A 282 23.53 4.90 2.17
CA THR A 282 23.97 5.83 3.22
C THR A 282 23.28 5.47 4.52
N TRP A 283 24.05 5.35 5.60
CA TRP A 283 23.54 5.17 6.95
C TRP A 283 23.83 6.42 7.78
N VAL A 284 22.79 7.06 8.29
CA VAL A 284 22.88 8.32 9.05
C VAL A 284 22.61 8.01 10.52
N ILE A 285 23.63 8.17 11.36
CA ILE A 285 23.54 8.02 12.81
C ILE A 285 23.43 9.41 13.41
N GLN A 286 22.38 9.68 14.16
CA GLN A 286 22.15 10.98 14.76
C GLN A 286 21.77 10.85 16.23
N ASP A 287 22.35 11.71 17.06
CA ASP A 287 22.06 11.75 18.49
C ASP A 287 20.70 12.42 18.72
N PHE A 288 19.63 11.62 18.82
CA PHE A 288 18.28 12.12 18.99
C PHE A 288 17.47 11.36 20.03
N HIS A 289 16.86 12.12 20.94
CA HIS A 289 15.72 11.72 21.72
C HIS A 289 14.53 12.60 21.34
N ALA A 290 13.79 12.23 20.29
CA ALA A 290 12.55 12.94 19.99
C ALA A 290 11.55 12.72 21.12
N LYS A 291 11.04 13.83 21.66
CA LYS A 291 9.87 13.83 22.54
C LYS A 291 8.64 14.02 21.66
N VAL A 292 7.66 13.14 21.80
CA VAL A 292 6.39 13.17 21.07
C VAL A 292 5.28 13.30 22.10
N GLU A 293 4.51 14.38 22.01
CA GLU A 293 3.28 14.53 22.79
C GLU A 293 2.13 13.83 22.07
N ALA A 294 1.70 12.70 22.62
CA ALA A 294 0.67 11.87 22.04
C ALA A 294 -0.67 12.06 22.75
N PHE A 295 -1.77 11.90 22.01
CA PHE A 295 -3.13 12.06 22.49
C PHE A 295 -4.02 10.92 22.03
N ALA A 296 -4.81 10.37 22.94
CA ALA A 296 -5.82 9.36 22.63
C ALA A 296 -7.03 9.52 23.54
N THR A 297 -8.19 9.01 23.12
CA THR A 297 -9.39 8.99 23.96
C THR A 297 -9.28 7.98 25.10
N SER A 298 -8.57 6.87 24.88
CA SER A 298 -8.38 5.80 25.86
C SER A 298 -7.19 4.90 25.48
N PRO A 299 -6.62 4.16 26.45
CA PRO A 299 -5.64 3.11 26.16
C PRO A 299 -6.22 2.02 25.24
N ASN A 300 -5.44 1.57 24.25
CA ASN A 300 -5.82 0.44 23.37
C ASN A 300 -4.58 -0.35 22.89
N SER A 301 -4.81 -1.53 22.33
CA SER A 301 -3.73 -2.44 21.89
C SER A 301 -2.84 -1.86 20.79
N ASN A 302 -3.37 -0.98 19.94
CA ASN A 302 -2.57 -0.30 18.90
C ASN A 302 -1.59 0.69 19.51
N LEU A 303 -1.92 1.32 20.66
CA LEU A 303 -0.97 2.19 21.36
C LEU A 303 0.21 1.41 21.94
N GLY A 304 -0.02 0.15 22.34
CA GLY A 304 1.04 -0.75 22.78
C GLY A 304 2.05 -1.03 21.66
N VAL A 305 1.57 -1.26 20.44
CA VAL A 305 2.42 -1.41 19.25
C VAL A 305 3.23 -0.14 19.00
N ILE A 306 2.57 1.02 18.97
CA ILE A 306 3.23 2.31 18.74
C ILE A 306 4.32 2.56 19.79
N ASN A 307 4.03 2.31 21.08
CA ASN A 307 5.00 2.53 22.15
C ASN A 307 6.21 1.61 22.06
N ARG A 308 6.01 0.33 21.76
CA ARG A 308 7.12 -0.62 21.59
C ARG A 308 8.05 -0.14 20.47
N VAL A 309 7.49 0.11 19.29
CA VAL A 309 8.27 0.51 18.12
C VAL A 309 8.91 1.90 18.33
N ALA A 310 8.21 2.83 18.99
CA ALA A 310 8.80 4.13 19.34
C ALA A 310 9.96 4.00 20.33
N GLN A 311 9.83 3.14 21.35
CA GLN A 311 10.89 2.86 22.31
C GLN A 311 12.11 2.22 21.64
N GLU A 312 11.90 1.31 20.70
CA GLU A 312 12.96 0.72 19.86
C GLU A 312 13.65 1.80 19.03
N ALA A 313 12.88 2.73 18.44
CA ALA A 313 13.38 3.90 17.72
C ALA A 313 13.98 5.00 18.63
N LYS A 314 14.06 4.77 19.95
CA LYS A 314 14.48 5.75 20.98
C LYS A 314 13.70 7.07 20.99
N ILE A 315 12.44 7.01 20.57
CA ILE A 315 11.47 8.09 20.60
C ILE A 315 10.69 7.99 21.92
N ASN A 316 10.68 9.08 22.69
CA ASN A 316 9.92 9.13 23.94
C ASN A 316 8.52 9.66 23.68
N VAL A 317 7.52 8.78 23.78
CA VAL A 317 6.11 9.11 23.55
C VAL A 317 5.43 9.33 24.89
N HIS A 318 4.96 10.55 25.12
CA HIS A 318 4.18 10.91 26.30
C HIS A 318 2.69 10.93 25.96
N TRP A 319 1.92 9.97 26.49
CA TRP A 319 0.49 9.84 26.18
C TRP A 319 -0.40 10.65 27.13
N ASN A 320 -1.23 11.47 26.53
CA ASN A 320 -2.28 12.25 27.18
C ASN A 320 -3.64 11.64 26.81
N PHE A 321 -4.33 11.05 27.79
CA PHE A 321 -5.65 10.45 27.58
C PHE A 321 -6.76 11.45 27.87
N VAL A 322 -7.37 12.00 26.81
CA VAL A 322 -8.40 13.04 26.92
C VAL A 322 -9.54 12.80 25.91
N PRO A 323 -10.79 13.15 26.24
CA PRO A 323 -11.92 12.99 25.33
C PRO A 323 -11.92 14.02 24.17
N SER A 324 -11.32 15.19 24.39
CA SER A 324 -11.18 16.27 23.40
C SER A 324 -9.97 17.15 23.73
N ILE A 325 -9.35 17.78 22.73
CA ILE A 325 -8.18 18.64 22.91
C ILE A 325 -8.59 20.10 22.63
N SER A 326 -8.53 20.95 23.65
CA SER A 326 -8.80 22.39 23.53
C SER A 326 -7.56 23.21 23.18
N THR A 327 -6.41 22.83 23.73
CA THR A 327 -5.14 23.55 23.60
C THR A 327 -4.01 22.54 23.51
N LEU A 328 -3.07 22.75 22.59
CA LEU A 328 -1.89 21.88 22.44
C LEU A 328 -0.75 22.38 23.33
N PRO A 329 -0.04 21.48 24.05
CA PRO A 329 1.18 21.84 24.75
C PRO A 329 2.25 22.27 23.75
N SER A 330 3.22 23.09 24.16
CA SER A 330 4.33 23.50 23.27
C SER A 330 5.29 22.32 23.03
N ALA A 331 5.02 21.52 21.99
CA ALA A 331 5.87 20.43 21.53
C ALA A 331 6.21 20.54 20.04
N ASP A 332 7.30 19.87 19.65
CA ASP A 332 7.74 19.83 18.25
C ASP A 332 7.13 18.69 17.44
N ASN A 333 6.68 17.65 18.13
CA ASN A 333 6.14 16.44 17.55
C ASN A 333 4.85 16.03 18.29
N TYR A 334 3.82 15.70 17.52
CA TYR A 334 2.51 15.26 18.02
C TYR A 334 2.09 13.94 17.41
N LEU A 335 1.32 13.17 18.17
CA LEU A 335 0.65 11.98 17.67
C LEU A 335 -0.79 11.94 18.19
N PHE A 336 -1.76 11.86 17.31
CA PHE A 336 -3.17 11.83 17.63
C PHE A 336 -3.77 10.48 17.23
N TYR A 337 -4.38 9.75 18.16
CA TYR A 337 -5.04 8.47 17.91
C TYR A 337 -6.51 8.52 18.30
N GLY A 338 -7.40 8.39 17.31
CA GLY A 338 -8.86 8.40 17.53
C GLY A 338 -9.43 9.73 18.03
N ILE A 339 -8.59 10.77 18.05
CA ILE A 339 -8.91 12.11 18.51
C ILE A 339 -8.34 13.12 17.51
N LEU A 340 -9.05 14.22 17.33
CA LEU A 340 -8.60 15.32 16.49
C LEU A 340 -8.54 16.60 17.33
N PRO A 341 -7.44 17.37 17.28
CA PRO A 341 -7.39 18.66 17.96
C PRO A 341 -8.24 19.70 17.22
N LYS A 342 -8.78 20.67 17.96
CA LYS A 342 -9.54 21.78 17.36
C LYS A 342 -8.69 22.65 16.45
N GLU A 343 -7.43 22.85 16.81
CA GLU A 343 -6.45 23.55 16.01
C GLU A 343 -5.33 22.58 15.63
N LEU A 344 -5.02 22.50 14.33
CA LEU A 344 -3.93 21.66 13.86
C LEU A 344 -2.59 22.32 14.19
N PRO A 345 -1.61 21.58 14.74
CA PRO A 345 -0.28 22.11 14.94
C PRO A 345 0.34 22.40 13.57
N LYS A 346 0.40 23.70 13.22
CA LYS A 346 1.11 24.18 12.03
C LYS A 346 2.60 24.08 12.30
N ASP A 347 3.37 23.70 11.28
CA ASP A 347 4.84 23.70 11.32
C ASP A 347 5.48 22.67 12.29
N LYS A 348 4.70 21.68 12.74
CA LYS A 348 5.14 20.61 13.65
C LYS A 348 4.90 19.23 13.02
N SER A 349 5.72 18.24 13.38
CA SER A 349 5.49 16.86 12.92
C SER A 349 4.27 16.29 13.61
N ALA A 350 3.27 15.81 12.86
CA ALA A 350 2.02 15.34 13.44
C ALA A 350 1.52 14.04 12.80
N TRP A 351 1.24 13.02 13.61
CA TRP A 351 0.57 11.80 13.14
C TRP A 351 -0.91 11.81 13.51
N TYR A 352 -1.78 11.41 12.59
CA TYR A 352 -3.23 11.33 12.79
C TYR A 352 -3.73 9.93 12.46
N LEU A 353 -4.06 9.16 13.48
CA LEU A 353 -4.33 7.73 13.38
C LEU A 353 -5.77 7.43 13.77
N ASN A 354 -6.44 6.59 12.98
CA ASN A 354 -7.77 6.07 13.27
C ASN A 354 -8.82 7.17 13.55
N ILE A 355 -8.75 8.30 12.82
CA ILE A 355 -9.68 9.42 13.00
C ILE A 355 -11.08 9.06 12.47
N PRO A 356 -12.13 9.06 13.33
CA PRO A 356 -13.50 8.74 12.94
C PRO A 356 -14.00 9.65 11.80
N THR A 357 -14.77 9.10 10.86
CA THR A 357 -15.36 9.85 9.73
C THR A 357 -16.26 10.99 10.17
N GLU A 358 -16.92 10.87 11.31
CA GLU A 358 -17.82 11.88 11.87
C GLU A 358 -17.06 13.15 12.28
N GLN A 359 -15.83 13.01 12.79
CA GLN A 359 -14.95 14.11 13.17
C GLN A 359 -14.32 14.82 11.94
N LYS A 360 -14.57 14.35 10.72
CA LYS A 360 -14.01 14.91 9.48
C LYS A 360 -14.88 15.96 8.82
N LYS A 361 -16.14 16.11 9.25
CA LYS A 361 -17.12 17.00 8.59
C LYS A 361 -16.76 18.49 8.65
N ASP A 362 -15.97 18.89 9.65
CA ASP A 362 -15.64 20.29 9.93
C ASP A 362 -14.27 20.73 9.35
N TRP A 363 -13.64 19.89 8.51
CA TRP A 363 -12.33 20.16 7.91
C TRP A 363 -12.48 20.67 6.45
N PRO A 364 -11.62 21.59 5.96
CA PRO A 364 -11.48 21.83 4.51
C PRO A 364 -11.26 20.55 3.68
N THR A 365 -11.71 20.55 2.42
CA THR A 365 -11.64 19.38 1.52
C THR A 365 -10.20 18.93 1.28
N PHE A 366 -9.91 17.69 1.67
CA PHE A 366 -8.61 17.01 1.68
C PHE A 366 -7.90 16.83 0.31
N GLU A 367 -8.42 17.40 -0.79
CA GLU A 367 -7.91 17.19 -2.16
C GLU A 367 -6.60 17.94 -2.47
N GLU A 368 -6.17 18.89 -1.64
CA GLU A 368 -5.06 19.81 -1.98
C GLU A 368 -3.66 19.37 -1.52
N PHE A 369 -3.43 18.14 -1.02
CA PHE A 369 -2.13 17.80 -0.40
C PHE A 369 -1.59 16.40 -0.77
N GLY A 370 -0.38 16.31 -1.36
CA GLY A 370 0.37 15.05 -1.64
C GLY A 370 1.77 15.03 -1.00
N ASN A 371 2.70 14.08 -1.22
CA ASN A 371 2.66 12.62 -1.43
C ASN A 371 4.00 12.02 -0.92
N VAL A 372 3.96 11.02 -0.04
CA VAL A 372 4.91 9.90 0.18
C VAL A 372 4.11 8.82 0.90
N GLY A 373 3.75 7.77 0.18
CA GLY A 373 3.05 6.59 0.67
C GLY A 373 3.56 5.32 -0.02
N LEU A 374 4.85 5.26 -0.37
CA LEU A 374 5.36 4.23 -1.28
C LEU A 374 5.50 2.83 -0.64
N HIS A 375 5.58 2.73 0.70
CA HIS A 375 5.71 1.42 1.36
C HIS A 375 4.38 0.80 1.81
N PHE A 376 3.35 1.62 2.07
CA PHE A 376 1.98 1.18 2.40
C PHE A 376 0.93 2.15 1.80
N PRO A 377 0.81 2.21 0.46
CA PRO A 377 -0.06 3.19 -0.22
C PRO A 377 -1.56 3.05 0.12
N SER A 378 -1.97 1.94 0.72
CA SER A 378 -3.36 1.71 1.16
C SER A 378 -3.71 2.32 2.51
N LEU A 379 -2.73 2.54 3.40
CA LEU A 379 -3.00 2.97 4.77
C LEU A 379 -2.61 4.42 5.02
N TRP A 380 -1.55 4.93 4.37
CA TRP A 380 -0.93 6.18 4.77
C TRP A 380 -0.84 7.19 3.64
N LYS A 381 -1.24 8.43 3.92
CA LYS A 381 -1.02 9.58 3.04
C LYS A 381 -0.09 10.57 3.74
N LYS A 382 0.88 11.12 3.01
CA LYS A 382 1.72 12.26 3.44
C LYS A 382 1.22 13.52 2.75
N HIS A 383 1.21 14.61 3.49
CA HIS A 383 0.72 15.92 3.06
C HIS A 383 1.83 16.97 3.23
N SER A 384 2.09 17.79 2.20
CA SER A 384 3.33 18.57 2.01
C SER A 384 3.35 19.99 2.57
N ASP A 385 2.39 20.40 3.39
CA ASP A 385 2.33 21.80 3.84
C ASP A 385 2.65 22.03 5.31
N ILE A 386 2.75 20.95 6.08
CA ILE A 386 3.08 20.92 7.51
C ILE A 386 4.25 19.94 7.65
N ARG A 387 5.21 20.22 8.53
CA ARG A 387 6.35 19.32 8.83
C ARG A 387 5.81 17.87 8.98
N THR A 388 6.34 16.95 8.17
CA THR A 388 5.96 15.52 8.05
C THR A 388 4.68 15.09 8.79
N SER A 389 3.51 15.44 8.23
CA SER A 389 2.24 14.92 8.74
C SER A 389 1.88 13.59 8.07
N LEU A 390 1.63 12.54 8.85
CA LEU A 390 1.14 11.25 8.37
C LEU A 390 -0.29 11.01 8.86
N TRP A 391 -1.12 10.49 7.97
CA TRP A 391 -2.52 10.22 8.28
C TRP A 391 -2.93 8.81 7.87
N SER A 392 -3.72 8.17 8.73
CA SER A 392 -4.41 6.93 8.39
C SER A 392 -5.75 6.80 9.12
N SER A 393 -6.79 6.41 8.39
CA SER A 393 -8.18 6.38 8.90
C SER A 393 -8.67 5.00 9.37
N ASN A 394 -7.88 3.94 9.19
CA ASN A 394 -8.34 2.59 9.53
C ASN A 394 -7.18 1.71 10.02
N VAL A 395 -6.52 2.18 11.08
CA VAL A 395 -5.31 1.55 11.61
C VAL A 395 -5.66 0.57 12.72
N ALA A 396 -5.64 -0.72 12.39
CA ALA A 396 -5.66 -1.82 13.35
C ALA A 396 -4.28 -2.50 13.41
N LEU A 397 -3.23 -1.76 13.81
CA LEU A 397 -1.84 -2.25 13.85
C LEU A 397 -1.72 -3.62 14.51
N TRP A 398 -2.37 -3.81 15.65
CA TRP A 398 -2.33 -5.09 16.36
C TRP A 398 -2.90 -6.23 15.51
N ARG A 399 -3.99 -5.99 14.78
CA ARG A 399 -4.59 -7.02 13.90
C ARG A 399 -3.66 -7.35 12.74
N GLU A 400 -3.01 -6.34 12.15
CA GLU A 400 -2.03 -6.53 11.09
C GLU A 400 -0.79 -7.30 11.59
N GLN A 401 -0.28 -6.99 12.79
CA GLN A 401 0.79 -7.77 13.41
C GLN A 401 0.38 -9.23 13.62
N MET A 402 -0.82 -9.49 14.15
CA MET A 402 -1.29 -10.86 14.34
C MET A 402 -1.48 -11.58 13.00
N ALA A 403 -1.87 -10.86 11.95
CA ALA A 403 -1.94 -11.41 10.60
C ALA A 403 -0.56 -11.74 10.03
N GLU A 404 0.46 -10.92 10.31
CA GLU A 404 1.85 -11.17 9.94
C GLU A 404 2.44 -12.36 10.70
N VAL A 405 2.30 -12.41 12.02
CA VAL A 405 2.76 -13.54 12.86
C VAL A 405 2.15 -14.84 12.38
N LYS A 406 0.85 -14.82 12.04
CA LYS A 406 0.17 -16.01 11.51
C LYS A 406 0.76 -16.48 10.17
N SER A 407 1.22 -15.57 9.31
CA SER A 407 1.77 -15.92 7.99
C SER A 407 3.28 -16.17 7.98
N ALA A 408 4.05 -15.39 8.73
CA ALA A 408 5.51 -15.33 8.66
C ALA A 408 6.19 -15.85 9.94
N GLY A 409 5.43 -16.09 11.01
CA GLY A 409 5.96 -16.46 12.32
C GLY A 409 6.56 -15.30 13.11
N SER A 410 6.65 -14.11 12.52
CA SER A 410 7.16 -12.88 13.14
C SER A 410 6.29 -11.67 12.80
N TYR A 411 6.53 -10.53 13.44
CA TYR A 411 5.93 -9.22 13.14
C TYR A 411 6.99 -8.16 12.77
N GLU A 412 8.19 -8.62 12.40
CA GLU A 412 9.38 -7.78 12.20
C GLU A 412 9.22 -6.83 11.02
N ILE A 413 8.46 -7.19 9.99
CA ILE A 413 8.30 -6.37 8.78
C ILE A 413 7.45 -5.15 9.11
N LEU A 414 6.30 -5.35 9.77
CA LEU A 414 5.44 -4.25 10.19
C LEU A 414 6.13 -3.36 11.23
N ASP A 415 6.84 -3.94 12.19
CA ASP A 415 7.56 -3.17 13.21
C ASP A 415 8.69 -2.35 12.57
N SER A 416 9.52 -2.95 11.71
CA SER A 416 10.58 -2.25 10.98
C SER A 416 10.03 -1.11 10.12
N THR A 417 8.88 -1.32 9.47
CA THR A 417 8.27 -0.24 8.68
C THR A 417 7.73 0.88 9.56
N LEU A 418 7.03 0.55 10.65
CA LEU A 418 6.51 1.54 11.59
C LEU A 418 7.66 2.32 12.26
N HIS A 419 8.77 1.63 12.52
CA HIS A 419 10.02 2.19 13.05
C HIS A 419 10.57 3.25 12.09
N GLU A 420 10.78 2.90 10.83
CA GLU A 420 11.25 3.85 9.82
C GLU A 420 10.28 5.04 9.63
N MET A 421 8.98 4.79 9.65
CA MET A 421 7.98 5.87 9.59
C MET A 421 8.12 6.82 10.78
N LEU A 422 8.22 6.30 12.00
CA LEU A 422 8.39 7.08 13.22
C LEU A 422 9.68 7.91 13.16
N LYS A 423 10.78 7.30 12.70
CA LYS A 423 12.06 8.00 12.51
C LYS A 423 11.97 9.14 11.52
N ILE A 424 11.44 8.87 10.32
CA ILE A 424 11.27 9.88 9.26
C ILE A 424 10.41 11.05 9.75
N SER A 425 9.42 10.76 10.60
CA SER A 425 8.44 11.76 11.03
C SER A 425 8.89 12.57 12.23
N PHE A 426 9.52 11.93 13.23
CA PHE A 426 9.77 12.53 14.53
C PHE A 426 11.25 12.77 14.83
N LEU A 427 12.17 12.05 14.17
CA LEU A 427 13.61 12.26 14.36
C LEU A 427 14.22 13.28 13.38
N ARG A 428 13.52 13.70 12.32
CA ARG A 428 13.99 14.80 11.46
C ARG A 428 13.97 16.13 12.24
N GLN A 429 15.15 16.64 12.59
CA GLN A 429 15.33 17.90 13.32
C GLN A 429 14.76 19.11 12.54
N ALA A 430 14.26 20.12 13.27
CA ALA A 430 13.75 21.37 12.69
C ALA A 430 14.87 22.29 12.15
N ASP A 431 16.13 22.00 12.49
CA ASP A 431 17.29 22.84 12.17
C ASP A 431 17.85 22.59 10.76
N ASP A 432 17.44 21.51 10.09
CA ASP A 432 17.72 21.32 8.67
C ASP A 432 16.80 22.24 7.87
N LEU A 433 17.12 23.53 7.79
CA LEU A 433 16.39 24.52 6.97
C LEU A 433 16.17 24.00 5.53
N PHE A 434 17.14 23.22 5.05
CA PHE A 434 17.16 22.60 3.74
C PHE A 434 17.69 21.17 3.81
N SER A 435 17.17 20.31 2.95
CA SER A 435 17.69 18.97 2.67
C SER A 435 17.91 18.84 1.17
N ILE A 436 19.09 18.34 0.78
CA ILE A 436 19.39 17.96 -0.60
C ILE A 436 19.71 16.46 -0.58
N GLU A 437 18.78 15.67 -1.12
CA GLU A 437 18.92 14.21 -1.21
C GLU A 437 19.12 13.81 -2.66
N LEU A 438 19.91 12.76 -2.87
CA LEU A 438 20.10 12.16 -4.18
C LEU A 438 19.03 11.08 -4.38
N SER A 439 18.38 11.02 -5.54
CA SER A 439 17.36 10.00 -5.80
C SER A 439 17.93 8.57 -5.82
N LYS A 440 19.16 8.40 -6.35
CA LYS A 440 19.87 7.12 -6.42
C LYS A 440 21.40 7.35 -6.38
N PRO A 441 22.17 6.59 -5.58
CA PRO A 441 23.64 6.71 -5.52
C PRO A 441 24.36 6.18 -6.77
N GLN A 442 23.66 5.45 -7.63
CA GLN A 442 24.16 4.92 -8.90
C GLN A 442 23.15 5.21 -9.99
N ILE A 443 23.62 5.75 -11.12
CA ILE A 443 22.80 6.06 -12.29
C ILE A 443 23.50 5.60 -13.56
N ARG A 444 22.73 5.38 -14.62
CA ARG A 444 23.29 4.97 -15.91
C ARG A 444 23.70 6.17 -16.76
N LEU A 445 24.67 5.96 -17.65
CA LEU A 445 25.02 6.96 -18.65
C LEU A 445 23.78 7.28 -19.52
N GLY A 446 23.38 8.55 -19.54
CA GLY A 446 22.16 9.01 -20.22
C GLY A 446 20.91 9.09 -19.34
N GLU A 447 20.91 8.51 -18.14
CA GLU A 447 19.84 8.71 -17.14
C GLU A 447 20.00 10.07 -16.45
N ASP A 448 18.89 10.75 -16.20
CA ASP A 448 18.87 11.97 -15.41
C ASP A 448 19.09 11.66 -13.92
N LEU A 449 20.10 12.27 -13.32
CA LEU A 449 20.26 12.32 -11.87
C LEU A 449 19.27 13.33 -11.30
N PHE A 450 18.51 12.93 -10.29
CA PHE A 450 17.60 13.85 -9.60
C PHE A 450 18.12 14.16 -8.20
N PHE A 451 18.32 15.45 -7.94
CA PHE A 451 18.50 15.99 -6.60
C PHE A 451 17.14 16.45 -6.10
N GLU A 452 16.70 15.88 -4.99
CA GLU A 452 15.50 16.31 -4.30
C GLU A 452 15.90 17.40 -3.30
N VAL A 453 15.54 18.64 -3.62
CA VAL A 453 15.77 19.78 -2.74
C VAL A 453 14.49 20.07 -1.98
N ARG A 454 14.56 19.99 -0.66
CA ARG A 454 13.44 20.23 0.24
C ARG A 454 13.80 21.36 1.19
N GLN A 455 12.96 22.39 1.22
CA GLN A 455 12.90 23.36 2.31
C GLN A 455 12.05 22.73 3.41
N LEU A 456 12.68 22.40 4.54
CA LEU A 456 11.98 21.69 5.60
C LEU A 456 11.31 22.65 6.60
N ASN A 457 11.67 23.94 6.57
CA ASN A 457 11.01 24.97 7.37
C ASN A 457 9.87 25.65 6.56
N PRO A 458 8.60 25.45 6.95
CA PRO A 458 7.43 26.04 6.30
C PRO A 458 7.28 27.55 6.53
N GLU A 459 7.86 28.13 7.58
CA GLU A 459 7.87 29.59 7.80
C GLU A 459 8.60 30.34 6.65
N LEU A 460 9.38 29.61 5.87
CA LEU A 460 10.15 30.12 4.75
C LEU A 460 9.37 30.10 3.42
N LYS A 461 8.14 29.55 3.37
CA LYS A 461 7.38 29.34 2.13
C LYS A 461 7.05 30.61 1.35
N ASP A 462 6.95 31.77 2.03
CA ASP A 462 6.28 32.92 1.43
C ASP A 462 7.17 34.09 0.98
N LYS A 463 8.50 34.10 1.20
CA LYS A 463 9.25 35.38 1.03
C LYS A 463 10.61 35.41 0.35
N GLN A 464 11.30 34.29 0.06
CA GLN A 464 12.61 34.39 -0.59
C GLN A 464 12.90 33.30 -1.64
N LYS A 465 13.21 33.75 -2.86
CA LYS A 465 13.90 32.96 -3.88
C LYS A 465 15.26 32.56 -3.32
N ILE A 466 15.44 31.29 -2.97
CA ILE A 466 16.69 30.78 -2.42
C ILE A 466 17.53 30.20 -3.55
N ASP A 467 18.74 30.71 -3.69
CA ASP A 467 19.66 30.28 -4.73
C ASP A 467 20.58 29.17 -4.22
N VAL A 468 20.54 28.02 -4.89
CA VAL A 468 21.42 26.88 -4.64
C VAL A 468 22.43 26.80 -5.79
N GLN A 469 23.72 26.80 -5.44
CA GLN A 469 24.83 26.60 -6.36
C GLN A 469 25.30 25.15 -6.28
N PHE A 470 25.14 24.41 -7.36
CA PHE A 470 25.65 23.05 -7.48
C PHE A 470 27.01 23.07 -8.18
N LYS A 471 27.94 22.31 -7.62
CA LYS A 471 29.25 22.00 -8.21
C LYS A 471 29.40 20.48 -8.23
N ILE A 472 29.43 19.92 -9.43
CA ILE A 472 29.58 18.48 -9.65
C ILE A 472 30.95 18.25 -10.28
N VAL A 473 31.79 17.47 -9.60
CA VAL A 473 33.16 17.14 -10.00
C VAL A 473 33.20 15.68 -10.41
N SER A 474 33.70 15.42 -11.62
CA SER A 474 34.11 14.10 -12.10
C SER A 474 35.63 14.06 -12.24
N THR A 475 36.20 12.91 -12.57
CA THR A 475 37.64 12.74 -12.82
C THR A 475 38.19 13.71 -13.88
N ASN A 476 37.37 14.09 -14.87
CA ASN A 476 37.81 14.84 -16.06
C ASN A 476 36.97 16.09 -16.34
N SER A 477 35.97 16.42 -15.51
CA SER A 477 35.11 17.58 -15.73
C SER A 477 34.57 18.13 -14.42
N THR A 478 34.38 19.44 -14.35
CA THR A 478 33.61 20.10 -13.29
C THR A 478 32.47 20.85 -13.94
N VAL A 479 31.24 20.58 -13.51
CA VAL A 479 30.05 21.30 -13.95
C VAL A 479 29.53 22.11 -12.77
N GLN A 480 29.31 23.41 -12.99
CA GLN A 480 28.68 24.29 -12.02
C GLN A 480 27.39 24.85 -12.59
N PHE A 481 26.33 24.82 -11.80
CA PHE A 481 25.06 25.42 -12.20
C PHE A 481 24.31 25.96 -10.98
N LYS A 482 23.49 26.98 -11.23
CA LYS A 482 22.70 27.64 -10.20
C LYS A 482 21.22 27.31 -10.40
N ARG A 483 20.49 27.09 -9.31
CA ARG A 483 19.03 26.87 -9.31
C ARG A 483 18.40 27.73 -8.23
N THR A 484 17.32 28.41 -8.60
CA THR A 484 16.52 29.20 -7.68
C THR A 484 15.33 28.35 -7.24
N LEU A 485 15.21 28.13 -5.95
CA LEU A 485 14.09 27.42 -5.34
C LEU A 485 12.87 28.34 -5.31
N SER A 486 11.81 27.93 -6.00
CA SER A 486 10.51 28.62 -6.02
C SER A 486 9.44 27.90 -5.21
N GLN A 487 9.72 26.67 -4.79
CA GLN A 487 8.80 25.80 -4.06
C GLN A 487 9.53 25.14 -2.89
N ALA A 488 8.77 24.79 -1.84
CA ALA A 488 9.32 24.09 -0.68
C ALA A 488 9.88 22.70 -1.03
N HIS A 489 9.46 22.13 -2.16
CA HIS A 489 10.02 20.90 -2.70
C HIS A 489 10.25 21.09 -4.18
N GLN A 490 11.49 20.87 -4.63
CA GLN A 490 11.85 20.97 -6.04
C GLN A 490 12.82 19.86 -6.42
N ILE A 491 12.59 19.28 -7.59
CA ILE A 491 13.49 18.31 -8.19
C ILE A 491 14.42 19.05 -9.15
N VAL A 492 15.72 18.87 -8.95
CA VAL A 492 16.76 19.43 -9.81
C VAL A 492 17.40 18.27 -10.56
N ASN A 493 17.35 18.32 -11.89
CA ASN A 493 17.96 17.28 -12.72
C ASN A 493 19.39 17.65 -13.16
N PHE A 494 20.22 16.64 -13.30
CA PHE A 494 21.56 16.71 -13.88
C PHE A 494 21.82 15.46 -14.71
N GLN A 495 22.18 15.64 -15.98
CA GLN A 495 22.53 14.50 -16.84
C GLN A 495 24.05 14.38 -16.95
N PRO A 496 24.68 13.30 -16.44
CA PRO A 496 26.10 13.09 -16.59
C PRO A 496 26.47 12.76 -18.04
N SER A 497 27.56 13.35 -18.53
CA SER A 497 28.03 13.14 -19.90
C SER A 497 29.06 12.00 -20.05
N LYS A 498 29.59 11.48 -18.94
CA LYS A 498 30.62 10.44 -18.93
C LYS A 498 30.39 9.46 -17.78
N LYS A 499 31.00 8.29 -17.90
CA LYS A 499 31.04 7.29 -16.84
C LYS A 499 32.08 7.60 -15.78
N GLY A 500 31.88 7.09 -14.58
CA GLY A 500 32.84 7.17 -13.49
C GLY A 500 32.24 7.64 -12.17
N LYS A 501 33.10 7.92 -11.20
CA LYS A 501 32.72 8.44 -9.89
C LYS A 501 32.58 9.97 -9.96
N TYR A 502 31.50 10.46 -9.40
CA TYR A 502 31.17 11.88 -9.31
C TYR A 502 31.05 12.28 -7.83
N GLN A 503 31.49 13.49 -7.53
CA GLN A 503 31.26 14.17 -6.26
C GLN A 503 30.42 15.40 -6.52
N TYR A 504 29.45 15.68 -5.66
CA TYR A 504 28.68 16.93 -5.72
C TYR A 504 28.84 17.72 -4.43
N GLN A 505 28.83 19.03 -4.60
CA GLN A 505 28.81 20.03 -3.54
C GLN A 505 27.70 21.02 -3.89
N ALA A 506 26.70 21.16 -3.04
CA ALA A 506 25.65 22.15 -3.19
C ALA A 506 25.77 23.18 -2.06
N LYS A 507 25.95 24.45 -2.44
CA LYS A 507 26.07 25.58 -1.52
C LYS A 507 24.84 26.44 -1.63
N LEU A 508 24.25 26.80 -0.50
CA LEU A 508 23.18 27.78 -0.44
C LEU A 508 23.48 28.79 0.65
N VAL A 509 23.11 30.04 0.41
CA VAL A 509 23.29 31.13 1.38
C VAL A 509 21.91 31.53 1.87
N TYR A 510 21.71 31.41 3.18
CA TYR A 510 20.44 31.75 3.82
C TYR A 510 20.71 32.59 5.08
N GLN A 511 20.11 33.77 5.17
CA GLN A 511 20.31 34.73 6.26
C GLN A 511 21.80 35.02 6.57
N GLY A 512 22.65 35.08 5.54
CA GLY A 512 24.09 35.29 5.69
C GLY A 512 24.88 34.07 6.19
N LYS A 513 24.21 32.94 6.44
CA LYS A 513 24.85 31.65 6.76
C LYS A 513 24.96 30.81 5.48
N GLU A 514 26.16 30.35 5.18
CA GLU A 514 26.40 29.40 4.09
C GLU A 514 26.16 27.98 4.60
N LEU A 515 25.30 27.25 3.92
CA LEU A 515 25.02 25.84 4.15
C LEU A 515 25.56 25.03 2.98
N GLU A 516 26.30 23.98 3.28
CA GLU A 516 27.00 23.16 2.29
C GLU A 516 26.59 21.70 2.40
N PHE A 517 26.19 21.11 1.28
CA PHE A 517 25.75 19.73 1.15
C PHE A 517 26.69 18.99 0.20
N ASN A 518 27.34 17.94 0.72
CA ASN A 518 28.28 17.15 -0.05
C ASN A 518 27.79 15.71 -0.20
N GLY A 519 28.10 15.09 -1.34
CA GLY A 519 27.87 13.67 -1.56
C GLY A 519 28.57 13.15 -2.81
N ALA A 520 28.34 11.87 -3.10
CA ALA A 520 28.95 11.20 -4.24
C ALA A 520 27.95 10.27 -4.92
N PHE A 521 28.15 10.04 -6.22
CA PHE A 521 27.40 9.07 -7.00
C PHE A 521 28.28 8.45 -8.08
N THR A 522 27.88 7.29 -8.60
CA THR A 522 28.60 6.61 -9.67
C THR A 522 27.74 6.56 -10.92
N VAL A 523 28.33 6.94 -12.05
CA VAL A 523 27.71 6.81 -13.37
C VAL A 523 28.29 5.58 -14.04
N LEU A 524 27.43 4.60 -14.27
CA LEU A 524 27.79 3.35 -14.90
C LEU A 524 27.59 3.45 -16.42
N ASP A 525 28.56 2.95 -17.19
CA ASP A 525 28.49 2.80 -18.65
C ASP A 525 27.91 1.45 -19.01
N ASP A 526 26.81 1.17 -18.35
CA ASP A 526 26.15 -0.10 -18.44
C ASP A 526 25.06 0.13 -19.44
N ASN A 527 25.39 -0.01 -20.74
CA ASN A 527 24.36 -0.28 -21.71
C ASN A 527 23.64 -1.54 -21.17
N PRO A 528 22.36 -1.46 -20.72
CA PRO A 528 21.69 -2.57 -20.05
C PRO A 528 21.65 -3.83 -20.95
N GLU A 529 21.81 -3.65 -22.27
CA GLU A 529 22.02 -4.69 -23.27
C GLU A 529 23.24 -5.61 -23.02
N LYS A 530 24.26 -5.16 -22.27
CA LYS A 530 25.49 -5.92 -21.99
C LYS A 530 25.51 -6.62 -20.64
N ILE A 531 24.75 -6.17 -19.65
CA ILE A 531 24.94 -6.60 -18.23
C ILE A 531 23.72 -7.31 -17.65
N MET A 532 22.48 -7.01 -18.07
CA MET A 532 21.29 -7.63 -17.46
C MET A 532 20.48 -8.43 -18.48
N GLY A 533 20.45 -9.75 -18.26
CA GLY A 533 19.66 -10.69 -19.04
C GLY A 533 18.47 -11.24 -18.26
N ARG A 534 17.81 -12.25 -18.84
CA ARG A 534 16.75 -13.06 -18.19
C ARG A 534 17.15 -13.67 -16.84
N ASN A 535 18.45 -13.68 -16.50
CA ASN A 535 19.00 -14.11 -15.20
C ASN A 535 19.23 -12.91 -14.24
N ASN A 536 18.28 -11.97 -14.16
CA ASN A 536 18.39 -10.82 -13.26
C ASN A 536 18.05 -11.23 -11.80
N ALA A 537 18.81 -10.67 -10.85
CA ALA A 537 18.52 -10.68 -9.41
C ALA A 537 17.04 -10.45 -9.09
N ASN A 538 16.44 -9.48 -9.78
CA ASN A 538 15.09 -9.02 -9.54
C ASN A 538 14.06 -10.12 -9.83
N PHE A 539 14.29 -10.93 -10.86
CA PHE A 539 13.41 -12.08 -11.15
C PHE A 539 13.46 -13.10 -10.02
N GLN A 540 14.65 -13.40 -9.50
CA GLN A 540 14.81 -14.36 -8.40
C GLN A 540 14.22 -13.84 -7.08
N VAL A 541 14.40 -12.56 -6.78
CA VAL A 541 13.76 -11.90 -5.62
C VAL A 541 12.24 -12.01 -5.74
N LEU A 542 11.70 -11.87 -6.95
CA LEU A 542 10.26 -12.01 -7.19
C LEU A 542 9.80 -13.47 -7.22
N SER A 543 10.61 -14.45 -7.64
CA SER A 543 10.19 -15.86 -7.69
C SER A 543 10.06 -16.50 -6.30
N HIS A 544 10.80 -16.00 -5.32
CA HIS A 544 10.74 -16.48 -3.93
C HIS A 544 9.55 -15.94 -3.15
N ARG A 545 8.76 -15.07 -3.78
CA ARG A 545 7.56 -14.49 -3.21
C ARG A 545 6.39 -15.45 -3.33
N GLU A 546 5.65 -15.60 -2.24
CA GLU A 546 4.49 -16.48 -2.20
C GLU A 546 3.46 -16.10 -3.28
N GLY A 547 3.13 -17.04 -4.16
CA GLY A 547 2.20 -16.82 -5.27
C GLY A 547 2.81 -16.21 -6.54
N VAL A 548 4.12 -15.97 -6.58
CA VAL A 548 4.82 -15.50 -7.80
C VAL A 548 5.68 -16.62 -8.38
N LYS A 549 5.63 -16.82 -9.70
CA LYS A 549 6.44 -17.84 -10.40
C LYS A 549 7.06 -17.25 -11.65
N ILE A 550 8.33 -17.54 -11.92
CA ILE A 550 8.93 -17.26 -13.23
C ILE A 550 8.48 -18.36 -14.18
N LEU A 551 8.10 -17.96 -15.40
CA LEU A 551 7.64 -18.87 -16.44
C LEU A 551 8.25 -18.49 -17.76
N GLU A 552 8.98 -19.41 -18.38
CA GLU A 552 9.58 -19.12 -19.67
C GLU A 552 8.55 -19.16 -20.79
N SER A 553 8.73 -18.33 -21.83
CA SER A 553 7.77 -18.25 -22.96
C SER A 553 7.54 -19.61 -23.66
N SER A 554 8.50 -20.53 -23.58
CA SER A 554 8.37 -21.92 -24.05
C SER A 554 7.49 -22.79 -23.15
N GLU A 555 7.48 -22.52 -21.85
CA GLU A 555 6.77 -23.30 -20.84
C GLU A 555 5.31 -22.89 -20.69
N ILE A 556 4.93 -21.70 -21.17
CA ILE A 556 3.53 -21.21 -21.17
C ILE A 556 2.58 -22.28 -21.69
N LYS A 557 2.91 -22.93 -22.81
CA LYS A 557 2.07 -23.98 -23.43
C LYS A 557 1.81 -25.20 -22.54
N ASN A 558 2.72 -25.48 -21.61
CA ASN A 558 2.65 -26.65 -20.74
C ASN A 558 1.96 -26.33 -19.40
N LEU A 559 1.58 -25.07 -19.18
CA LEU A 559 1.04 -24.65 -17.89
C LEU A 559 -0.41 -25.11 -17.75
N SER A 560 -0.64 -26.06 -16.85
CA SER A 560 -2.00 -26.40 -16.42
C SER A 560 -2.48 -25.33 -15.44
N LEU A 561 -3.47 -24.55 -15.84
CA LEU A 561 -4.14 -23.68 -14.89
C LEU A 561 -4.92 -24.59 -13.91
N ASN A 562 -4.70 -24.47 -12.60
CA ASN A 562 -5.54 -25.18 -11.63
C ASN A 562 -6.97 -24.61 -11.69
N ASN A 563 -7.99 -25.46 -11.56
CA ASN A 563 -9.38 -25.02 -11.46
C ASN A 563 -9.57 -24.28 -10.14
N ILE A 564 -9.51 -22.94 -10.18
CA ILE A 564 -10.14 -22.15 -9.13
C ILE A 564 -11.63 -22.21 -9.48
N GLU A 565 -12.38 -23.04 -8.77
CA GLU A 565 -13.85 -23.02 -8.84
C GLU A 565 -14.34 -21.58 -8.68
N ASP A 566 -15.39 -21.20 -9.43
CA ASP A 566 -16.01 -19.88 -9.30
C ASP A 566 -16.33 -19.64 -7.83
N THR A 567 -15.56 -18.77 -7.19
CA THR A 567 -15.76 -18.50 -5.77
C THR A 567 -16.94 -17.56 -5.71
N LYS A 568 -18.11 -18.11 -5.34
CA LYS A 568 -19.32 -17.30 -5.14
C LYS A 568 -19.01 -16.25 -4.09
N ARG A 569 -18.79 -15.01 -4.54
CA ARG A 569 -18.68 -13.88 -3.63
C ARG A 569 -20.09 -13.52 -3.23
N VAL A 570 -20.48 -13.99 -2.04
CA VAL A 570 -21.74 -13.60 -1.43
C VAL A 570 -21.62 -12.12 -1.06
N SER A 571 -22.34 -11.26 -1.78
CA SER A 571 -22.47 -9.86 -1.42
C SER A 571 -23.84 -9.65 -0.80
N ASN A 572 -23.87 -9.06 0.39
CA ASN A 572 -25.12 -8.71 1.05
C ASN A 572 -25.63 -7.42 0.42
N LYS A 573 -26.68 -7.52 -0.39
CA LYS A 573 -27.41 -6.37 -0.90
C LYS A 573 -28.55 -6.07 0.07
N GLU A 574 -28.60 -4.82 0.51
CA GLU A 574 -29.75 -4.32 1.25
C GLU A 574 -30.84 -3.96 0.24
N ILE A 575 -31.95 -4.70 0.25
CA ILE A 575 -33.16 -4.31 -0.49
C ILE A 575 -34.25 -3.93 0.49
N ASN A 576 -35.20 -3.10 0.06
CA ASN A 576 -36.36 -2.80 0.89
C ASN A 576 -37.30 -4.01 0.97
N LEU A 577 -38.00 -4.19 2.09
CA LEU A 577 -38.92 -5.33 2.29
C LEU A 577 -40.01 -5.41 1.21
N TRP A 578 -40.50 -4.27 0.71
CA TRP A 578 -41.50 -4.23 -0.38
C TRP A 578 -40.94 -4.64 -1.75
N GLU A 579 -39.62 -4.60 -1.95
CA GLU A 579 -38.95 -5.10 -3.15
C GLU A 579 -38.80 -6.63 -3.13
N TRP A 580 -39.05 -7.27 -1.98
CA TRP A 580 -38.96 -8.71 -1.84
C TRP A 580 -40.17 -9.41 -2.48
N PRO A 581 -40.00 -10.23 -3.54
CA PRO A 581 -41.12 -10.78 -4.32
C PRO A 581 -42.07 -11.64 -3.48
N TYR A 582 -41.55 -12.32 -2.45
CA TYR A 582 -42.36 -13.13 -1.54
C TYR A 582 -43.24 -12.30 -0.60
N PHE A 583 -42.85 -11.05 -0.30
CA PHE A 583 -43.66 -10.17 0.53
C PHE A 583 -44.95 -9.75 -0.18
N GLY A 584 -44.87 -9.40 -1.46
CA GLY A 584 -46.06 -9.12 -2.28
C GLY A 584 -46.99 -10.33 -2.39
N LEU A 585 -46.43 -11.53 -2.58
CA LEU A 585 -47.20 -12.77 -2.62
C LEU A 585 -47.91 -13.06 -1.28
N LEU A 586 -47.22 -12.85 -0.14
CA LEU A 586 -47.80 -12.99 1.18
C LEU A 586 -49.00 -12.04 1.38
N MET A 587 -48.87 -10.78 0.94
CA MET A 587 -49.95 -9.80 1.01
C MET A 587 -51.17 -10.20 0.16
N LEU A 588 -50.94 -10.74 -1.04
CA LEU A 588 -52.02 -11.27 -1.88
C LEU A 588 -52.74 -12.46 -1.23
N VAL A 589 -52.00 -13.38 -0.60
CA VAL A 589 -52.58 -14.51 0.13
C VAL A 589 -53.42 -14.04 1.30
N LEU A 590 -52.95 -13.05 2.09
CA LEU A 590 -53.70 -12.49 3.20
C LEU A 590 -55.03 -11.85 2.74
N VAL A 591 -55.00 -11.08 1.64
CA VAL A 591 -56.21 -10.49 1.05
C VAL A 591 -57.16 -11.56 0.51
N GLY A 592 -56.62 -12.57 -0.18
CA GLY A 592 -57.40 -13.68 -0.72
C GLY A 592 -58.11 -14.47 0.38
N LEU A 593 -57.41 -14.79 1.48
CA LEU A 593 -58.00 -15.45 2.64
C LEU A 593 -59.08 -14.60 3.30
N GLU A 594 -58.83 -13.28 3.50
CA GLU A 594 -59.84 -12.36 4.04
C GLU A 594 -61.11 -12.38 3.20
N TRP A 595 -60.97 -12.31 1.87
CA TRP A 595 -62.09 -12.28 0.94
C TRP A 595 -62.90 -13.59 0.97
N ILE A 596 -62.23 -14.75 0.97
CA ILE A 596 -62.88 -16.06 1.03
C ILE A 596 -63.69 -16.20 2.31
N ILE A 597 -63.10 -15.82 3.46
CA ILE A 597 -63.77 -15.89 4.76
C ILE A 597 -64.97 -14.97 4.80
N ARG A 598 -64.82 -13.73 4.31
CA ARG A 598 -65.93 -12.76 4.21
C ARG A 598 -67.08 -13.29 3.37
N LYS A 599 -66.77 -13.91 2.22
CA LYS A 599 -67.80 -14.47 1.34
C LYS A 599 -68.56 -15.61 2.01
N ARG A 600 -67.87 -16.50 2.74
CA ARG A 600 -68.52 -17.58 3.50
C ARG A 600 -69.37 -17.04 4.65
N LEU A 601 -68.90 -16.03 5.38
CA LEU A 601 -69.65 -15.40 6.47
C LEU A 601 -70.93 -14.68 6.01
N ASN A 602 -70.97 -14.20 4.76
CA ASN A 602 -72.19 -13.57 4.19
C ASN A 602 -73.20 -14.59 3.65
N GLN A 603 -72.81 -15.85 3.46
CA GLN A 603 -73.66 -16.93 2.97
C GLN A 603 -74.30 -17.75 4.10
N ILE A 604 -73.73 -17.67 5.30
CA ILE A 604 -74.22 -18.25 6.55
C ILE A 604 -75.02 -17.17 7.27
#